data_AF-A0A3M1CSD0-F1
#
_entry.id   AF-A0A3M1CSD0-F1
#
_cell.length_a   1.000
_cell.length_b   1.000
_cell.length_c   1.000
_cell.angle_alpha   90.00
_cell.angle_beta   90.00
_cell.angle_gamma   90.00
#
_symmetry.space_group_name_H-M   'P 1'
#
loop_
_entity.id
_entity.type
_entity.pdbx_description
1 polymer ?
#
loop_
_entity_poly.entity_id
_entity_poly.type
_entity_poly.pdbx_seq_one_letter_code
_entity_poly.pdbx_strand_id
1 'polypeptide(L)'
;MKAICPGILLVALSVRMWLVDWARVVAPVDGRWPAGGIFDGHERGYVLAFLGQPPDPSTRAWPALTGLYRLIGLLSSDPRVLVGLSVVAGALAAAGVAVWAGRRFGTAAGTWTGLLVAVLPEQAAWSTSVYNVILPHALLVGALLARSWWVRALLVGAAVSMRGELALLTPWLGWPGLVGLPVAAAWFARLDAPSIGDPLLALRLNLPLLRYLGPPVLLLGLLAVRDRRAWPVLAFALWTHLCGAAFMDEGGRHVLAGGVAACVLVGVAAARWRHLPGLAALVGLALATGQLRAGQRATPDLAAEAPAGAPPADCVEVTGEPPIDGQPLPSHVGLWTGEVQADCVLWGETAAHRRWSSRGLQDRALRMRTLYHLQPVAFRDTPGGGVLLHRVERRW
;
A
#
# COMPACT_ATOMS: atom_id res chain seq x y z
N MET A 1 -29.61 0.74 27.86
CA MET A 1 -28.73 -0.11 27.01
C MET A 1 -27.38 0.58 26.89
N LYS A 2 -26.29 -0.06 27.34
CA LYS A 2 -24.93 0.48 27.15
C LYS A 2 -24.59 0.35 25.67
N ALA A 3 -24.46 1.47 24.97
CA ALA A 3 -24.06 1.47 23.56
C ALA A 3 -22.75 0.70 23.42
N ILE A 4 -22.76 -0.38 22.64
CA ILE A 4 -21.54 -1.08 22.26
C ILE A 4 -20.60 -0.02 21.68
N CYS A 5 -19.37 0.06 22.20
CA CYS A 5 -18.40 1.04 21.74
C CYS A 5 -18.21 0.83 20.23
N PRO A 6 -18.55 1.81 19.37
CA PRO A 6 -18.51 1.64 17.92
C PRO A 6 -17.14 1.21 17.40
N GLY A 7 -16.07 1.49 18.16
CA GLY A 7 -14.72 0.98 17.87
C GLY A 7 -14.59 -0.54 17.94
N ILE A 8 -15.22 -1.23 18.89
CA ILE A 8 -15.13 -2.70 19.02
C ILE A 8 -15.82 -3.38 17.85
N LEU A 9 -17.00 -2.88 17.46
CA LEU A 9 -17.73 -3.39 16.30
C LEU A 9 -16.94 -3.17 15.01
N LEU A 10 -16.31 -2.00 14.87
CA LEU A 10 -15.47 -1.70 13.70
C LEU A 10 -14.28 -2.65 13.61
N VAL A 11 -13.57 -2.87 14.72
CA VAL A 11 -12.46 -3.83 14.79
C VAL A 11 -12.93 -5.23 14.39
N ALA A 12 -14.03 -5.71 14.96
CA ALA A 12 -14.58 -7.03 14.65
C ALA A 12 -15.00 -7.18 13.18
N LEU A 13 -15.65 -6.15 12.61
CA LEU A 13 -16.05 -6.12 11.20
C LEU A 13 -14.85 -6.14 10.25
N SER A 14 -13.85 -5.28 10.50
CA SER A 14 -12.62 -5.22 9.70
C SER A 14 -11.88 -6.54 9.76
N VAL A 15 -11.65 -7.06 10.97
CA VAL A 15 -10.97 -8.35 11.18
C VAL A 15 -11.71 -9.47 10.46
N ARG A 16 -13.04 -9.57 10.59
CA ARG A 16 -13.83 -10.59 9.88
C ARG A 16 -13.74 -10.43 8.37
N MET A 17 -13.87 -9.21 7.85
CA MET A 17 -13.77 -8.93 6.42
C MET A 17 -12.42 -9.30 5.81
N TRP A 18 -11.34 -9.22 6.60
CA TRP A 18 -9.98 -9.48 6.13
C TRP A 18 -9.56 -10.94 6.37
N LEU A 19 -9.95 -11.54 7.50
CA LEU A 19 -9.58 -12.93 7.84
C LEU A 19 -10.34 -14.00 7.06
N VAL A 20 -11.59 -13.74 6.64
CA VAL A 20 -12.39 -14.72 5.90
C VAL A 20 -11.73 -15.13 4.58
N ASP A 21 -11.03 -14.20 3.92
CA ASP A 21 -10.27 -14.50 2.71
C ASP A 21 -8.92 -15.16 3.03
N TRP A 22 -8.28 -14.76 4.14
CA TRP A 22 -6.96 -15.28 4.49
C TRP A 22 -6.97 -16.76 4.87
N ALA A 23 -7.97 -17.23 5.63
CA ALA A 23 -8.13 -18.64 5.96
C ALA A 23 -8.26 -19.55 4.72
N ARG A 24 -8.72 -19.00 3.58
CA ARG A 24 -8.84 -19.71 2.30
C ARG A 24 -7.56 -19.69 1.47
N VAL A 25 -6.73 -18.65 1.62
CA VAL A 25 -5.47 -18.46 0.87
C VAL A 25 -4.30 -19.24 1.49
N VAL A 26 -4.44 -19.68 2.75
CA VAL A 26 -3.34 -20.08 3.65
C VAL A 26 -3.47 -21.53 4.10
N ALA A 27 -4.43 -22.28 3.55
CA ALA A 27 -4.47 -23.72 3.74
C ALA A 27 -3.17 -24.31 3.15
N PRO A 28 -2.32 -25.00 3.95
CA PRO A 28 -1.15 -25.67 3.41
C PRO A 28 -1.62 -26.70 2.39
N VAL A 29 -1.04 -26.67 1.19
CA VAL A 29 -1.24 -27.71 0.19
C VAL A 29 -0.25 -28.82 0.55
N ASP A 30 -0.76 -30.00 0.91
CA ASP A 30 0.03 -31.17 1.30
C ASP A 30 1.00 -30.94 2.47
N GLY A 31 0.60 -30.10 3.44
CA GLY A 31 1.43 -29.80 4.62
C GLY A 31 2.66 -28.94 4.33
N ARG A 32 2.82 -28.47 3.09
CA ARG A 32 3.87 -27.54 2.68
C ARG A 32 3.26 -26.19 2.34
N TRP A 33 3.94 -25.13 2.76
CA TRP A 33 3.63 -23.79 2.31
C TRP A 33 4.12 -23.69 0.86
N PRO A 34 3.25 -23.36 -0.12
CA PRO A 34 3.71 -23.16 -1.49
C PRO A 34 4.73 -22.01 -1.45
N ALA A 35 5.99 -22.34 -1.72
CA ALA A 35 7.14 -21.44 -1.58
C ALA A 35 7.08 -20.17 -2.47
N GLY A 36 6.04 -20.03 -3.31
CA GLY A 36 5.77 -18.85 -4.13
C GLY A 36 4.29 -18.41 -4.14
N GLY A 37 3.48 -18.82 -3.16
CA GLY A 37 2.03 -18.61 -3.20
C GLY A 37 1.53 -17.30 -2.58
N ILE A 38 1.98 -17.00 -1.36
CA ILE A 38 1.28 -16.05 -0.47
C ILE A 38 2.12 -14.81 -0.19
N PHE A 39 3.42 -15.00 0.06
CA PHE A 39 4.39 -13.94 0.35
C PHE A 39 5.42 -13.90 -0.78
N ASP A 40 5.20 -13.01 -1.74
CA ASP A 40 6.09 -12.83 -2.89
C ASP A 40 6.74 -11.43 -2.87
N GLY A 41 7.58 -11.16 -3.86
CA GLY A 41 8.27 -9.88 -3.99
C GLY A 41 8.99 -9.47 -2.70
N HIS A 42 8.66 -8.27 -2.19
CA HIS A 42 9.29 -7.73 -0.98
C HIS A 42 8.80 -8.36 0.33
N GLU A 43 7.64 -9.01 0.35
CA GLU A 43 7.15 -9.70 1.54
C GLU A 43 7.96 -10.96 1.84
N ARG A 44 8.50 -11.59 0.79
CA ARG A 44 9.39 -12.74 0.93
C ARG A 44 10.58 -12.42 1.83
N GLY A 45 11.22 -11.26 1.65
CA GLY A 45 12.35 -10.84 2.49
C GLY A 45 11.99 -10.76 3.97
N TYR A 46 10.79 -10.25 4.28
CA TYR A 46 10.28 -10.19 5.66
C TYR A 46 9.97 -11.56 6.26
N VAL A 47 9.42 -12.47 5.45
CA VAL A 47 9.16 -13.86 5.87
C VAL A 47 10.46 -14.63 6.08
N LEU A 48 11.46 -14.46 5.21
CA LEU A 48 12.79 -15.07 5.39
C LEU A 48 13.41 -14.61 6.72
N ALA A 49 13.37 -13.31 7.01
CA ALA A 49 13.86 -12.78 8.28
C ALA A 49 13.11 -13.33 9.50
N PHE A 50 11.79 -13.47 9.41
CA PHE A 50 10.97 -14.13 10.43
C PHE A 50 11.36 -15.60 10.63
N LEU A 51 11.68 -16.33 9.56
CA LEU A 51 12.15 -17.71 9.63
C LEU A 51 13.64 -17.82 10.03
N GLY A 52 14.28 -16.71 10.42
CA GLY A 52 15.70 -16.68 10.81
C GLY A 52 16.69 -16.78 9.64
N GLN A 53 16.20 -16.71 8.41
CA GLN A 53 17.02 -16.73 7.20
C GLN A 53 17.47 -15.30 6.83
N PRO A 54 18.64 -15.12 6.20
CA PRO A 54 19.04 -13.82 5.69
C PRO A 54 18.00 -13.35 4.64
N PRO A 55 17.47 -12.12 4.74
CA PRO A 55 16.58 -11.59 3.72
C PRO A 55 17.35 -11.42 2.41
N ASP A 56 16.67 -11.60 1.28
CA ASP A 56 17.23 -11.26 -0.03
C ASP A 56 17.66 -9.77 -0.04
N PRO A 57 18.80 -9.41 -0.66
CA PRO A 57 19.21 -8.02 -0.80
C PRO A 57 18.11 -7.21 -1.47
N SER A 58 17.56 -6.22 -0.76
CA SER A 58 16.53 -5.34 -1.27
C SER A 58 16.73 -3.95 -0.67
N THR A 59 16.74 -2.93 -1.54
CA THR A 59 16.72 -1.52 -1.14
C THR A 59 15.48 -1.13 -0.33
N ARG A 60 14.50 -2.05 -0.22
CA ARG A 60 13.25 -1.86 0.52
C ARG A 60 13.08 -2.77 1.72
N ALA A 61 14.09 -3.58 2.06
CA ALA A 61 14.08 -4.33 3.32
C ALA A 61 14.50 -3.40 4.46
N TRP A 62 13.53 -2.85 5.19
CA TRP A 62 13.79 -1.92 6.29
C TRP A 62 14.33 -2.63 7.55
N PRO A 63 15.62 -2.48 7.95
CA PRO A 63 16.21 -3.13 9.11
C PRO A 63 15.39 -3.16 10.39
N ALA A 64 14.69 -2.08 10.75
CA ALA A 64 13.89 -2.07 11.97
C ALA A 64 12.72 -3.07 11.90
N LEU A 65 12.02 -3.13 10.76
CA LEU A 65 10.94 -4.07 10.56
C LEU A 65 11.46 -5.51 10.38
N THR A 66 12.55 -5.68 9.63
CA THR A 66 13.24 -6.96 9.49
C THR A 66 13.68 -7.52 10.85
N GLY A 67 14.26 -6.66 11.70
CA GLY A 67 14.64 -7.00 13.07
C GLY A 67 13.44 -7.36 13.93
N LEU A 68 12.35 -6.58 13.86
CA LEU A 68 11.10 -6.88 14.56
C LEU A 68 10.57 -8.26 14.16
N TYR A 69 10.46 -8.55 12.87
CA TYR A 69 9.95 -9.84 12.40
C TYR A 69 10.87 -11.00 12.76
N ARG A 70 12.20 -10.80 12.75
CA ARG A 70 13.14 -11.78 13.28
C ARG A 70 12.89 -12.08 14.76
N LEU A 71 12.63 -11.06 15.58
CA LEU A 71 12.31 -11.23 17.01
C LEU A 71 11.00 -12.00 17.20
N ILE A 72 9.97 -11.69 16.41
CA ILE A 72 8.70 -12.45 16.43
C ILE A 72 8.95 -13.91 16.01
N GLY A 73 9.85 -14.13 15.05
CA GLY A 73 10.32 -15.44 14.61
C GLY A 73 10.93 -16.30 15.71
N LEU A 74 11.52 -15.68 16.74
CA LEU A 74 12.02 -16.40 17.92
C LEU A 74 10.89 -16.98 18.78
N LEU A 75 9.66 -16.46 18.63
CA LEU A 75 8.49 -16.85 19.41
C LEU A 75 7.52 -17.74 18.63
N SER A 76 7.58 -17.72 17.30
CA SER A 76 6.71 -18.51 16.42
C SER A 76 7.41 -18.79 15.09
N SER A 77 7.19 -19.98 14.55
CA SER A 77 7.56 -20.34 13.17
C SER A 77 6.37 -20.29 12.20
N ASP A 78 5.17 -20.01 12.70
CA ASP A 78 3.96 -19.92 11.87
C ASP A 78 3.85 -18.53 11.22
N PRO A 79 4.03 -18.40 9.88
CA PRO A 79 3.97 -17.11 9.18
C PRO A 79 2.58 -16.45 9.27
N ARG A 80 1.55 -17.21 9.69
CA ARG A 80 0.21 -16.67 10.00
C ARG A 80 0.22 -15.61 11.08
N VAL A 81 1.19 -15.64 11.98
CA VAL A 81 1.36 -14.63 13.02
C VAL A 81 1.62 -13.25 12.41
N LEU A 82 2.40 -13.16 11.33
CA LEU A 82 2.72 -11.87 10.70
C LEU A 82 1.50 -11.23 10.02
N VAL A 83 0.64 -12.04 9.39
CA VAL A 83 -0.60 -11.53 8.83
C VAL A 83 -1.61 -11.20 9.92
N GLY A 84 -1.72 -12.04 10.96
CA GLY A 84 -2.53 -11.71 12.14
C GLY A 84 -2.13 -10.35 12.74
N LEU A 85 -0.83 -10.09 12.87
CA LEU A 85 -0.30 -8.81 13.32
C LEU A 85 -0.72 -7.66 12.39
N SER A 86 -0.61 -7.86 11.07
CA SER A 86 -0.95 -6.84 10.06
C SER A 86 -2.45 -6.51 10.05
N VAL A 87 -3.29 -7.54 10.19
CA VAL A 87 -4.76 -7.40 10.30
C VAL A 87 -5.13 -6.64 11.57
N VAL A 88 -4.53 -7.00 12.71
CA VAL A 88 -4.77 -6.30 13.98
C VAL A 88 -4.29 -4.85 13.90
N ALA A 89 -3.09 -4.60 13.37
CA ALA A 89 -2.56 -3.25 13.20
C ALA A 89 -3.48 -2.40 12.31
N GLY A 90 -3.95 -2.95 11.19
CA GLY A 90 -4.89 -2.29 10.30
C GLY A 90 -6.23 -1.97 10.95
N ALA A 91 -6.75 -2.88 11.78
CA ALA A 91 -8.02 -2.69 12.46
C ALA A 91 -7.90 -1.61 13.55
N LEU A 92 -6.80 -1.63 14.29
CA LEU A 92 -6.46 -0.61 15.29
C LEU A 92 -6.24 0.76 14.64
N ALA A 93 -5.62 0.82 13.46
CA ALA A 93 -5.47 2.06 12.70
C ALA A 93 -6.83 2.62 12.29
N ALA A 94 -7.72 1.81 11.69
CA ALA A 94 -9.06 2.24 11.30
C ALA A 94 -9.89 2.75 12.49
N ALA A 95 -9.89 1.99 13.59
CA ALA A 95 -10.57 2.38 14.83
C ALA A 95 -9.94 3.63 15.45
N GLY A 96 -8.61 3.75 15.40
CA GLY A 96 -7.90 4.88 15.95
C GLY A 96 -8.21 6.18 15.21
N VAL A 97 -8.25 6.14 13.89
CA VAL A 97 -8.66 7.30 13.07
C VAL A 97 -10.12 7.65 13.33
N ALA A 98 -11.01 6.66 13.48
CA ALA A 98 -12.41 6.88 13.85
C ALA A 98 -12.54 7.61 15.20
N VAL A 99 -11.76 7.20 16.22
CA VAL A 99 -11.73 7.85 17.53
C VAL A 99 -11.19 9.27 17.43
N TRP A 100 -10.10 9.48 16.68
CA TRP A 100 -9.54 10.81 16.47
C TRP A 100 -10.53 11.75 15.78
N ALA A 101 -11.16 11.30 14.69
CA ALA A 101 -12.16 12.07 13.97
C ALA A 101 -13.40 12.33 14.85
N GLY A 102 -13.83 11.33 15.63
CA GLY A 102 -14.93 11.45 16.58
C GLY A 102 -14.70 12.53 17.64
N ARG A 103 -13.49 12.61 18.19
CA ARG A 103 -13.08 13.64 19.16
C ARG A 103 -13.05 15.04 18.56
N ARG A 104 -12.73 15.17 17.26
CA ARG A 104 -12.51 16.46 16.60
C ARG A 104 -13.75 17.03 15.93
N PHE A 105 -14.58 16.16 15.35
CA PHE A 105 -15.69 16.52 14.46
C PHE A 105 -17.04 15.94 14.90
N GLY A 106 -17.08 15.19 16.00
CA GLY A 106 -18.29 14.57 16.54
C GLY A 106 -18.41 13.08 16.21
N THR A 107 -19.19 12.37 17.03
CA THR A 107 -19.29 10.90 17.01
C THR A 107 -19.72 10.35 15.64
N ALA A 108 -20.69 10.97 14.99
CA ALA A 108 -21.16 10.57 13.66
C ALA A 108 -20.03 10.64 12.61
N ALA A 109 -19.20 11.69 12.63
CA ALA A 109 -18.07 11.81 11.72
C ALA A 109 -17.03 10.71 11.99
N GLY A 110 -16.78 10.40 13.26
CA GLY A 110 -15.93 9.29 13.67
C GLY A 110 -16.44 7.93 13.16
N THR A 111 -17.73 7.64 13.32
CA THR A 111 -18.34 6.39 12.85
C THR A 111 -18.19 6.23 11.34
N TRP A 112 -18.55 7.26 10.56
CA TRP A 112 -18.41 7.23 9.10
C TRP A 112 -16.95 7.08 8.67
N THR A 113 -16.04 7.82 9.30
CA THR A 113 -14.61 7.72 9.03
C THR A 113 -14.11 6.28 9.23
N GLY A 114 -14.47 5.66 10.36
CA GLY A 114 -14.08 4.28 10.64
C GLY A 114 -14.58 3.29 9.59
N LEU A 115 -15.87 3.39 9.23
CA LEU A 115 -16.48 2.50 8.22
C LEU A 115 -15.80 2.66 6.87
N LEU A 116 -15.57 3.90 6.43
CA LEU A 116 -14.92 4.20 5.16
C LEU A 116 -13.47 3.70 5.12
N VAL A 117 -12.70 3.93 6.19
CA VAL A 117 -11.31 3.44 6.28
C VAL A 117 -11.27 1.91 6.31
N ALA A 118 -12.22 1.25 6.98
CA ALA A 118 -12.28 -0.21 7.01
C ALA A 118 -12.52 -0.85 5.63
N VAL A 119 -13.22 -0.15 4.73
CA VAL A 119 -13.49 -0.61 3.36
C VAL A 119 -12.59 0.03 2.31
N LEU A 120 -11.68 0.93 2.70
CA LEU A 120 -10.73 1.57 1.79
C LEU A 120 -9.83 0.48 1.17
N PRO A 121 -9.76 0.36 -0.17
CA PRO A 121 -9.00 -0.70 -0.83
C PRO A 121 -7.56 -0.82 -0.34
N GLU A 122 -6.86 0.31 -0.20
CA GLU A 122 -5.48 0.36 0.26
C GLU A 122 -5.36 -0.13 1.70
N GLN A 123 -6.22 0.35 2.60
CA GLN A 123 -6.22 -0.08 4.00
C GLN A 123 -6.45 -1.59 4.09
N ALA A 124 -7.47 -2.10 3.38
CA ALA A 124 -7.80 -3.51 3.39
C ALA A 124 -6.67 -4.37 2.82
N ALA A 125 -6.05 -3.95 1.71
CA ALA A 125 -4.99 -4.69 1.05
C ALA A 125 -3.72 -4.76 1.91
N TRP A 126 -3.27 -3.61 2.44
CA TRP A 126 -2.10 -3.55 3.29
C TRP A 126 -2.31 -4.20 4.66
N SER A 127 -3.55 -4.28 5.14
CA SER A 127 -3.87 -5.01 6.38
C SER A 127 -3.76 -6.53 6.23
N THR A 128 -3.80 -7.05 4.99
CA THR A 128 -3.66 -8.48 4.69
C THR A 128 -2.29 -8.86 4.13
N SER A 129 -1.32 -7.96 4.25
CA SER A 129 0.02 -8.02 3.67
C SER A 129 1.05 -7.87 4.79
N VAL A 130 2.19 -8.57 4.70
CA VAL A 130 3.30 -8.51 5.69
C VAL A 130 4.27 -7.36 5.35
N TYR A 131 3.84 -6.43 4.50
CA TYR A 131 4.67 -5.36 4.03
C TYR A 131 4.76 -4.19 5.02
N ASN A 132 5.76 -3.33 4.83
CA ASN A 132 6.11 -2.22 5.74
C ASN A 132 5.17 -1.00 5.66
N VAL A 133 3.87 -1.23 5.52
CA VAL A 133 2.89 -0.16 5.29
C VAL A 133 1.95 -0.01 6.49
N ILE A 134 1.26 -1.10 6.85
CA ILE A 134 0.15 -1.01 7.79
C ILE A 134 0.60 -0.82 9.24
N LEU A 135 1.68 -1.49 9.65
CA LEU A 135 2.20 -1.37 11.01
C LEU A 135 2.76 0.04 11.29
N PRO A 136 3.62 0.62 10.43
CA PRO A 136 4.04 2.03 10.59
C PRO A 136 2.86 3.01 10.56
N HIS A 137 1.86 2.76 9.71
CA HIS A 137 0.64 3.57 9.69
C HIS A 137 -0.13 3.49 11.01
N ALA A 138 -0.31 2.29 11.58
CA ALA A 138 -0.96 2.11 12.87
C ALA A 138 -0.20 2.82 14.01
N LEU A 139 1.14 2.82 13.98
CA LEU A 139 1.97 3.57 14.93
C LEU A 139 1.74 5.08 14.81
N LEU A 140 1.66 5.63 13.59
CA LEU A 140 1.34 7.05 13.38
C LEU A 140 -0.07 7.42 13.87
N VAL A 141 -1.06 6.53 13.66
CA VAL A 141 -2.41 6.71 14.21
C VAL A 141 -2.38 6.65 15.75
N GLY A 142 -1.60 5.75 16.33
CA GLY A 142 -1.35 5.72 17.77
C GLY A 142 -0.73 7.04 18.28
N ALA A 143 0.21 7.60 17.52
CA ALA A 143 0.87 8.87 17.83
C ALA A 143 -0.13 10.05 17.82
N LEU A 144 -1.09 10.05 16.87
CA LEU A 144 -2.21 11.02 16.82
C LEU A 144 -3.10 10.94 18.07
N LEU A 145 -3.27 9.75 18.64
CA LEU A 145 -4.11 9.52 19.83
C LEU A 145 -3.38 9.73 21.15
N ALA A 146 -2.05 9.67 21.14
CA ALA A 146 -1.21 9.81 22.32
C ALA A 146 -1.32 11.22 22.91
N ARG A 147 -1.63 11.27 24.22
CA ARG A 147 -1.67 12.51 25.01
C ARG A 147 -0.28 12.97 25.45
N SER A 148 0.61 12.02 25.72
CA SER A 148 1.99 12.31 26.11
C SER A 148 2.86 12.58 24.90
N TRP A 149 3.65 13.66 24.96
CA TRP A 149 4.56 14.05 23.89
C TRP A 149 5.66 13.01 23.65
N TRP A 150 6.19 12.38 24.70
CA TRP A 150 7.28 11.41 24.57
C TRP A 150 6.79 10.10 23.96
N VAL A 151 5.57 9.67 24.31
CA VAL A 151 4.92 8.50 23.66
C VAL A 151 4.71 8.78 22.18
N ARG A 152 4.24 9.99 21.84
CA ARG A 152 4.07 10.41 20.44
C ARG A 152 5.40 10.38 19.68
N ALA A 153 6.46 10.96 20.25
CA ALA A 153 7.79 10.95 19.66
C ALA A 153 8.34 9.53 19.45
N LEU A 154 8.15 8.64 20.43
CA LEU A 154 8.56 7.24 20.34
C LEU A 154 7.81 6.49 19.24
N LEU A 155 6.48 6.64 19.15
CA LEU A 155 5.68 6.02 18.10
C LEU A 155 6.04 6.55 16.70
N VAL A 156 6.32 7.85 16.59
CA VAL A 156 6.81 8.48 15.35
C VAL A 156 8.18 7.92 14.96
N GLY A 157 9.13 7.88 15.90
CA GLY A 157 10.46 7.33 15.64
C GLY A 157 10.41 5.86 15.22
N ALA A 158 9.55 5.06 15.85
CA ALA A 158 9.31 3.67 15.49
C ALA A 158 8.67 3.53 14.10
N ALA A 159 7.68 4.35 13.76
CA ALA A 159 7.06 4.34 12.44
C ALA A 159 8.08 4.70 11.34
N VAL A 160 8.86 5.76 11.55
CA VAL A 160 9.85 6.25 10.58
C VAL A 160 11.02 5.28 10.44
N SER A 161 11.47 4.62 11.51
CA SER A 161 12.55 3.63 11.41
C SER A 161 12.16 2.39 10.60
N MET A 162 10.86 2.08 10.53
CA MET A 162 10.30 1.02 9.68
C MET A 162 9.99 1.50 8.26
N ARG A 163 9.85 2.82 8.06
CA ARG A 163 9.55 3.46 6.77
C ARG A 163 9.89 4.96 6.79
N GLY A 164 11.07 5.30 6.27
CA GLY A 164 11.69 6.61 6.37
C GLY A 164 10.92 7.73 5.67
N GLU A 165 10.20 7.41 4.59
CA GLU A 165 9.40 8.38 3.82
C GLU A 165 8.28 8.99 4.67
N LEU A 166 7.85 8.31 5.75
CA LEU A 166 6.86 8.83 6.68
C LEU A 166 7.33 10.09 7.41
N ALA A 167 8.64 10.36 7.46
CA ALA A 167 9.16 11.59 8.05
C ALA A 167 8.67 12.87 7.34
N LEU A 168 8.24 12.78 6.07
CA LEU A 168 7.61 13.90 5.36
C LEU A 168 6.20 14.19 5.87
N LEU A 169 5.56 13.24 6.55
CA LEU A 169 4.19 13.33 7.06
C LEU A 169 4.14 13.64 8.55
N THR A 170 5.18 13.30 9.31
CA THR A 170 5.18 13.44 10.77
C THR A 170 5.15 14.88 11.29
N PRO A 171 5.59 15.95 10.58
CA PRO A 171 5.45 17.33 11.06
C PRO A 171 4.00 17.73 11.37
N TRP A 172 3.02 17.10 10.71
CA TRP A 172 1.59 17.31 10.98
C TRP A 172 1.13 16.84 12.37
N LEU A 173 1.98 16.10 13.10
CA LEU A 173 1.76 15.65 14.47
C LEU A 173 2.25 16.66 15.53
N GLY A 174 2.73 17.83 15.09
CA GLY A 174 3.33 18.88 15.92
C GLY A 174 4.80 18.61 16.23
N TRP A 175 5.36 19.32 17.22
CA TRP A 175 6.78 19.22 17.56
C TRP A 175 7.29 17.79 17.87
N PRO A 176 6.54 16.87 18.51
CA PRO A 176 7.04 15.51 18.71
C PRO A 176 7.17 14.73 17.40
N GLY A 177 6.44 15.14 16.37
CA GLY A 177 6.53 14.62 15.02
C GLY A 177 7.83 14.99 14.30
N LEU A 178 8.49 16.07 14.71
CA LEU A 178 9.77 16.49 14.13
C LEU A 178 10.89 15.48 14.41
N VAL A 179 10.75 14.61 15.42
CA VAL A 179 11.68 13.50 15.69
C VAL A 179 11.79 12.53 14.51
N GLY A 180 10.77 12.47 13.65
CA GLY A 180 10.84 11.69 12.41
C GLY A 180 11.97 12.14 11.48
N LEU A 181 12.26 13.44 11.41
CA LEU A 181 13.29 13.99 10.52
C LEU A 181 14.71 13.48 10.82
N PRO A 182 15.25 13.59 12.06
CA PRO A 182 16.58 13.06 12.36
C PRO A 182 16.63 11.53 12.30
N VAL A 183 15.53 10.83 12.60
CA VAL A 183 15.47 9.36 12.44
C VAL A 183 15.61 8.98 10.97
N ALA A 184 14.86 9.62 10.07
CA ALA A 184 14.98 9.40 8.63
C ALA A 184 16.35 9.82 8.10
N ALA A 185 16.90 10.96 8.53
CA ALA A 185 18.22 11.42 8.12
C ALA A 185 19.33 10.43 8.51
N ALA A 186 19.31 9.92 9.75
CA ALA A 186 20.26 8.90 10.19
C ALA A 186 20.13 7.60 9.40
N TRP A 187 18.93 7.33 8.89
CA TRP A 187 18.65 6.16 8.07
C TRP A 187 19.16 6.33 6.63
N PHE A 188 18.82 7.45 6.00
CA PHE A 188 19.27 7.81 4.66
C PHE A 188 20.79 8.03 4.57
N ALA A 189 21.45 8.36 5.69
CA ALA A 189 22.91 8.45 5.74
C ALA A 189 23.61 7.09 5.82
N ARG A 190 22.90 6.02 6.25
CA ARG A 190 23.49 4.68 6.47
C ARG A 190 23.26 3.72 5.32
N LEU A 191 22.15 3.91 4.63
CA LEU A 191 21.79 3.13 3.47
C LEU A 191 21.97 4.10 2.33
N ASP A 192 22.84 3.79 1.37
CA ASP A 192 23.00 4.52 0.11
C ASP A 192 21.62 4.66 -0.54
N ALA A 193 20.87 5.64 -0.06
CA ALA A 193 19.43 5.59 -0.15
C ALA A 193 19.08 5.77 -1.61
N PRO A 194 18.17 4.93 -2.16
CA PRO A 194 17.79 5.06 -3.54
C PRO A 194 17.41 6.52 -3.78
N SER A 195 18.02 7.08 -4.82
CA SER A 195 17.88 8.47 -5.18
C SER A 195 16.41 8.88 -5.04
N ILE A 196 16.18 9.97 -4.30
CA ILE A 196 14.99 10.78 -4.55
C ILE A 196 15.16 11.16 -6.02
N GLY A 197 14.58 10.36 -6.91
CA GLY A 197 14.70 10.55 -8.35
C GLY A 197 14.14 11.90 -8.73
N ASP A 198 14.17 12.25 -10.00
CA ASP A 198 13.58 13.52 -10.45
C ASP A 198 12.11 13.61 -9.97
N PRO A 199 11.79 14.52 -9.02
CA PRO A 199 10.46 14.60 -8.42
C PRO A 199 9.42 15.09 -9.42
N LEU A 200 9.83 15.84 -10.46
CA LEU A 200 8.94 16.26 -11.54
C LEU A 200 8.61 15.07 -12.45
N LEU A 201 9.59 14.23 -12.75
CA LEU A 201 9.39 12.98 -13.47
C LEU A 201 8.46 12.05 -12.69
N ALA A 202 8.71 11.85 -11.40
CA ALA A 202 7.84 11.08 -10.53
C ALA A 202 6.42 11.62 -10.55
N LEU A 203 6.24 12.93 -10.36
CA LEU A 203 4.93 13.57 -10.36
C LEU A 203 4.17 13.31 -11.66
N ARG A 204 4.84 13.42 -12.82
CA ARG A 204 4.24 13.15 -14.14
C ARG A 204 3.84 11.69 -14.32
N LEU A 205 4.69 10.75 -13.90
CA LEU A 205 4.42 9.32 -13.95
C LEU A 205 3.24 8.91 -13.06
N ASN A 206 3.07 9.62 -11.94
CA ASN A 206 2.19 9.23 -10.86
C ASN A 206 0.85 9.97 -10.84
N LEU A 207 0.76 11.15 -11.47
CA LEU A 207 -0.48 11.90 -11.55
C LEU A 207 -1.68 11.07 -12.08
N PRO A 208 -1.53 10.22 -13.13
CA PRO A 208 -2.61 9.34 -13.57
C PRO A 208 -3.04 8.30 -12.54
N LEU A 209 -2.19 7.96 -11.56
CA LEU A 209 -2.46 6.99 -10.50
C LEU A 209 -3.36 7.58 -9.40
N LEU A 210 -3.54 8.90 -9.33
CA LEU A 210 -4.49 9.53 -8.40
C LEU A 210 -5.95 9.06 -8.60
N ARG A 211 -6.27 8.48 -9.76
CA ARG A 211 -7.58 7.85 -10.02
C ARG A 211 -7.92 6.71 -9.03
N TYR A 212 -6.93 6.11 -8.36
CA TYR A 212 -7.14 4.99 -7.44
C TYR A 212 -7.80 5.36 -6.12
N LEU A 213 -7.68 6.62 -5.70
CA LEU A 213 -8.35 7.10 -4.48
C LEU A 213 -9.86 7.25 -4.64
N GLY A 214 -10.38 6.95 -5.84
CA GLY A 214 -11.78 7.10 -6.19
C GLY A 214 -12.13 8.58 -6.36
N PRO A 215 -12.40 9.05 -7.59
CA PRO A 215 -12.98 10.38 -7.81
C PRO A 215 -14.19 10.68 -6.89
N PRO A 216 -15.07 9.73 -6.56
CA PRO A 216 -16.16 9.97 -5.62
C PRO A 216 -15.71 10.36 -4.21
N VAL A 217 -14.66 9.74 -3.64
CA VAL A 217 -14.21 10.03 -2.27
C VAL A 217 -13.58 11.41 -2.20
N LEU A 218 -12.79 11.77 -3.21
CA LEU A 218 -12.19 13.11 -3.32
C LEU A 218 -13.26 14.18 -3.52
N LEU A 219 -14.18 13.99 -4.47
CA LEU A 219 -15.26 14.95 -4.77
C LEU A 219 -16.22 15.14 -3.58
N LEU A 220 -16.62 14.06 -2.91
CA LEU A 220 -17.48 14.14 -1.73
C LEU A 220 -16.73 14.73 -0.52
N GLY A 221 -15.42 14.49 -0.42
CA GLY A 221 -14.56 15.10 0.58
C GLY A 221 -14.50 16.64 0.48
N LEU A 222 -14.59 17.19 -0.73
CA LEU A 222 -14.64 18.64 -0.95
C LEU A 222 -15.88 19.30 -0.32
N LEU A 223 -16.97 18.56 -0.12
CA LEU A 223 -18.17 19.07 0.56
C LEU A 223 -17.89 19.42 2.05
N ALA A 224 -16.85 18.85 2.63
CA ALA A 224 -16.42 19.13 4.01
C ALA A 224 -15.66 20.45 4.15
N VAL A 225 -15.17 21.06 3.06
CA VAL A 225 -14.35 22.29 3.07
C VAL A 225 -15.11 23.50 3.64
N ARG A 226 -16.43 23.42 3.71
CA ARG A 226 -17.27 24.41 4.42
C ARG A 226 -17.01 24.45 5.93
N ASP A 227 -16.45 23.39 6.52
CA ASP A 227 -15.97 23.41 7.91
C ASP A 227 -14.46 23.76 7.93
N ARG A 228 -14.13 24.93 8.47
CA ARG A 228 -12.74 25.38 8.60
C ARG A 228 -11.88 24.42 9.44
N ARG A 229 -12.48 23.63 10.34
CA ARG A 229 -11.76 22.62 11.13
C ARG A 229 -11.24 21.47 10.26
N ALA A 230 -11.83 21.24 9.09
CA ALA A 230 -11.45 20.20 8.15
C ALA A 230 -10.31 20.64 7.21
N TRP A 231 -9.97 21.94 7.15
CA TRP A 231 -8.91 22.45 6.27
C TRP A 231 -7.53 21.83 6.52
N PRO A 232 -7.08 21.63 7.77
CA PRO A 232 -5.81 20.92 8.01
C PRO A 232 -5.84 19.48 7.49
N VAL A 233 -6.99 18.81 7.52
CA VAL A 233 -7.14 17.44 6.99
C VAL A 233 -7.07 17.43 5.47
N LEU A 234 -7.69 18.40 4.81
CA LEU A 234 -7.57 18.58 3.36
C LEU A 234 -6.14 18.88 2.96
N ALA A 235 -5.49 19.81 3.65
CA ALA A 235 -4.10 20.16 3.36
C ALA A 235 -3.17 18.96 3.58
N PHE A 236 -3.39 18.16 4.63
CA PHE A 236 -2.67 16.90 4.84
C PHE A 236 -2.92 15.88 3.73
N ALA A 237 -4.17 15.74 3.28
CA ALA A 237 -4.52 14.85 2.19
C ALA A 237 -3.76 15.28 0.91
N LEU A 238 -3.84 16.55 0.53
CA LEU A 238 -3.14 17.09 -0.64
C LEU A 238 -1.62 16.93 -0.52
N TRP A 239 -1.05 17.28 0.64
CA TRP A 239 0.38 17.09 0.93
C TRP A 239 0.82 15.66 0.75
N THR A 240 0.08 14.71 1.32
CA THR A 240 0.41 13.28 1.22
C THR A 240 0.36 12.79 -0.24
N HIS A 241 -0.60 13.25 -1.04
CA HIS A 241 -0.67 12.90 -2.46
C HIS A 241 0.48 13.53 -3.26
N LEU A 242 0.84 14.78 -2.98
CA LEU A 242 1.95 15.45 -3.66
C LEU A 242 3.30 14.81 -3.29
N CYS A 243 3.54 14.54 -2.01
CA CYS A 243 4.72 13.83 -1.56
C CYS A 243 4.75 12.41 -2.11
N GLY A 244 3.64 11.69 -2.07
CA GLY A 244 3.50 10.36 -2.66
C GLY A 244 3.87 10.36 -4.12
N ALA A 245 3.31 11.28 -4.90
CA ALA A 245 3.55 11.40 -6.33
C ALA A 245 4.99 11.77 -6.67
N ALA A 246 5.78 12.29 -5.74
CA ALA A 246 7.20 12.58 -5.94
C ALA A 246 8.11 11.33 -5.84
N PHE A 247 7.58 10.15 -5.48
CA PHE A 247 8.37 8.91 -5.42
C PHE A 247 8.26 8.09 -6.72
N MET A 248 9.41 7.76 -7.31
CA MET A 248 9.50 6.92 -8.51
C MET A 248 8.92 5.51 -8.30
N ASP A 249 8.91 5.04 -7.06
CA ASP A 249 8.39 3.74 -6.65
C ASP A 249 6.90 3.73 -6.28
N GLU A 250 6.18 4.79 -6.71
CA GLU A 250 4.78 5.00 -6.35
C GLU A 250 3.89 3.76 -6.48
N GLY A 251 3.10 3.59 -5.44
CA GLY A 251 2.06 2.58 -5.36
C GLY A 251 1.07 3.00 -4.28
N GLY A 252 0.00 2.22 -4.13
CA GLY A 252 -1.07 2.37 -3.14
C GLY A 252 -0.58 2.62 -1.70
N ARG A 253 0.67 2.26 -1.38
CA ARG A 253 1.29 2.49 -0.07
C ARG A 253 1.52 3.96 0.29
N HIS A 254 1.75 4.85 -0.67
CA HIS A 254 2.04 6.27 -0.41
C HIS A 254 0.75 7.09 -0.34
N VAL A 255 -0.29 6.63 -1.04
CA VAL A 255 -1.61 7.27 -1.03
C VAL A 255 -2.46 6.85 0.17
N LEU A 256 -2.08 5.82 0.94
CA LEU A 256 -2.87 5.33 2.08
C LEU A 256 -3.25 6.45 3.08
N ALA A 257 -2.26 7.23 3.55
CA ALA A 257 -2.54 8.30 4.50
C ALA A 257 -3.40 9.42 3.89
N GLY A 258 -3.26 9.68 2.57
CA GLY A 258 -4.09 10.61 1.82
C GLY A 258 -5.54 10.11 1.68
N GLY A 259 -5.73 8.83 1.36
CA GLY A 259 -7.04 8.18 1.28
C GLY A 259 -7.76 8.12 2.64
N VAL A 260 -7.03 7.84 3.72
CA VAL A 260 -7.55 7.91 5.09
C VAL A 260 -7.99 9.33 5.44
N ALA A 261 -7.20 10.35 5.08
CA ALA A 261 -7.57 11.75 5.28
C ALA A 261 -8.81 12.13 4.45
N ALA A 262 -8.94 11.64 3.22
CA ALA A 262 -10.15 11.82 2.41
C ALA A 262 -11.38 11.15 3.05
N CYS A 263 -11.22 9.95 3.63
CA CYS A 263 -12.29 9.28 4.40
C CYS A 263 -12.74 10.11 5.61
N VAL A 264 -11.82 10.78 6.31
CA VAL A 264 -12.16 11.73 7.38
C VAL A 264 -13.02 12.86 6.83
N LEU A 265 -12.61 13.50 5.73
CA LEU A 265 -13.37 14.59 5.11
C LEU A 265 -14.79 14.15 4.75
N VAL A 266 -14.94 12.99 4.10
CA VAL A 266 -16.25 12.42 3.80
C VAL A 266 -17.04 12.13 5.07
N GLY A 267 -16.40 11.63 6.13
CA GLY A 267 -17.05 11.42 7.43
C GLY A 267 -17.61 12.72 8.03
N VAL A 268 -16.86 13.82 7.94
CA VAL A 268 -17.31 15.15 8.35
C VAL A 268 -18.49 15.61 7.50
N ALA A 269 -18.42 15.45 6.18
CA ALA A 269 -19.53 15.78 5.28
C ALA A 269 -20.78 14.94 5.58
N ALA A 270 -20.63 13.63 5.81
CA ALA A 270 -21.71 12.71 6.12
C ALA A 270 -22.42 13.05 7.44
N ALA A 271 -21.68 13.47 8.46
CA ALA A 271 -22.25 13.92 9.74
C ALA A 271 -23.15 15.15 9.58
N ARG A 272 -22.83 16.03 8.62
CA ARG A 272 -23.57 17.27 8.36
C ARG A 272 -24.76 17.10 7.39
N TRP A 273 -24.62 16.23 6.39
CA TRP A 273 -25.57 16.11 5.27
C TRP A 273 -26.43 14.84 5.35
N ARG A 274 -26.93 14.51 6.54
CA ARG A 274 -27.84 13.37 6.77
C ARG A 274 -27.30 12.05 6.18
N HIS A 275 -26.00 11.80 6.34
CA HIS A 275 -25.34 10.53 6.01
C HIS A 275 -25.23 10.15 4.53
N LEU A 276 -25.91 10.85 3.60
CA LEU A 276 -25.90 10.52 2.17
C LEU A 276 -24.48 10.44 1.57
N PRO A 277 -23.56 11.41 1.80
CA PRO A 277 -22.19 11.31 1.29
C PRO A 277 -21.45 10.09 1.84
N GLY A 278 -21.67 9.76 3.11
CA GLY A 278 -21.05 8.61 3.77
C GLY A 278 -21.53 7.30 3.17
N LEU A 279 -22.82 7.16 2.93
CA LEU A 279 -23.39 5.95 2.30
C LEU A 279 -22.91 5.80 0.85
N ALA A 280 -22.94 6.86 0.06
CA ALA A 280 -22.47 6.83 -1.33
C ALA A 280 -20.99 6.43 -1.43
N ALA A 281 -20.13 7.03 -0.59
CA ALA A 281 -18.72 6.67 -0.53
C ALA A 281 -18.51 5.24 -0.01
N LEU A 282 -19.26 4.81 1.00
CA LEU A 282 -19.16 3.44 1.54
C LEU A 282 -19.51 2.40 0.48
N VAL A 283 -20.60 2.59 -0.26
CA VAL A 283 -20.98 1.70 -1.37
C VAL A 283 -19.92 1.70 -2.46
N GLY A 284 -19.46 2.89 -2.88
CA GLY A 284 -18.41 3.01 -3.90
C GLY A 284 -17.11 2.30 -3.52
N LEU A 285 -16.63 2.52 -2.29
CA LEU A 285 -15.42 1.87 -1.77
C LEU A 285 -15.62 0.36 -1.57
N ALA A 286 -16.77 -0.07 -1.06
CA ALA A 286 -17.05 -1.49 -0.89
C ALA A 286 -17.14 -2.23 -2.24
N LEU A 287 -17.75 -1.61 -3.26
CA LEU A 287 -17.78 -2.15 -4.62
C LEU A 287 -16.38 -2.17 -5.24
N ALA A 288 -15.59 -1.09 -5.10
CA ALA A 288 -14.23 -1.06 -5.61
C ALA A 288 -13.35 -2.13 -4.94
N THR A 289 -13.41 -2.25 -3.62
CA THR A 289 -12.72 -3.30 -2.85
C THR A 289 -13.22 -4.70 -3.26
N GLY A 290 -14.53 -4.87 -3.46
CA GLY A 290 -15.13 -6.13 -3.91
C GLY A 290 -14.72 -6.52 -5.33
N GLN A 291 -14.68 -5.57 -6.27
CA GLN A 291 -14.24 -5.78 -7.65
C GLN A 291 -12.76 -6.12 -7.71
N LEU A 292 -11.93 -5.37 -6.96
CA LEU A 292 -10.52 -5.68 -6.81
C LEU A 292 -10.37 -7.12 -6.31
N ARG A 293 -11.05 -7.50 -5.23
CA ARG A 293 -11.04 -8.88 -4.69
C ARG A 293 -11.55 -9.94 -5.68
N ALA A 294 -12.64 -9.67 -6.39
CA ALA A 294 -13.26 -10.64 -7.29
C ALA A 294 -12.38 -10.94 -8.50
N GLY A 295 -11.74 -9.92 -9.08
CA GLY A 295 -10.76 -10.09 -10.16
C GLY A 295 -9.51 -10.89 -9.76
N GLN A 296 -9.34 -11.20 -8.47
CA GLN A 296 -8.12 -11.80 -7.89
C GLN A 296 -8.31 -13.25 -7.41
N ARG A 297 -9.55 -13.78 -7.39
CA ARG A 297 -9.82 -15.20 -7.08
C ARG A 297 -9.65 -16.12 -8.29
N ALA A 298 -9.70 -15.57 -9.50
CA ALA A 298 -9.21 -16.27 -10.67
C ALA A 298 -7.68 -16.15 -10.64
N THR A 299 -6.95 -17.22 -10.36
CA THR A 299 -5.57 -17.32 -10.85
C THR A 299 -5.70 -17.44 -12.36
N PRO A 300 -5.44 -16.38 -13.13
CA PRO A 300 -5.56 -16.51 -14.57
C PRO A 300 -4.48 -17.48 -15.02
N ASP A 301 -4.86 -18.39 -15.89
CA ASP A 301 -3.89 -19.16 -16.64
C ASP A 301 -3.19 -18.20 -17.60
N LEU A 302 -2.09 -17.61 -17.12
CA LEU A 302 -1.31 -16.65 -17.89
C LEU A 302 -0.78 -17.27 -19.19
N ALA A 303 -0.59 -18.59 -19.23
CA ALA A 303 -0.19 -19.29 -20.44
C ALA A 303 -1.33 -19.28 -21.47
N ALA A 304 -2.59 -19.42 -21.04
CA ALA A 304 -3.76 -19.35 -21.92
C ALA A 304 -4.00 -17.95 -22.52
N GLU A 305 -3.44 -16.90 -21.92
CA GLU A 305 -3.52 -15.53 -22.45
C GLU A 305 -2.41 -15.20 -23.47
N ALA A 306 -1.39 -16.05 -23.59
CA ALA A 306 -0.28 -15.82 -24.50
C ALA A 306 -0.58 -16.34 -25.92
N PRO A 307 -0.21 -15.59 -26.97
CA PRO A 307 -0.11 -16.15 -28.31
C PRO A 307 0.86 -17.35 -28.33
N ALA A 308 0.57 -18.33 -29.19
CA ALA A 308 1.51 -19.43 -29.44
C ALA A 308 2.78 -18.89 -30.12
N GLY A 309 3.92 -18.92 -29.44
CA GLY A 309 5.18 -18.46 -30.00
C GLY A 309 6.28 -18.24 -28.96
N ALA A 310 7.53 -18.22 -29.43
CA ALA A 310 8.66 -17.80 -28.63
C ALA A 310 8.66 -16.26 -28.47
N PRO A 311 9.21 -15.74 -27.36
CA PRO A 311 9.41 -14.29 -27.22
C PRO A 311 10.27 -13.77 -28.38
N PRO A 312 9.99 -12.57 -28.91
CA PRO A 312 10.77 -12.05 -30.04
C PRO A 312 12.23 -11.82 -29.61
N ALA A 313 13.17 -12.25 -30.46
CA ALA A 313 14.59 -12.34 -30.13
C ALA A 313 15.27 -10.98 -29.87
N ASP A 314 14.76 -9.90 -30.47
CA ASP A 314 15.40 -8.58 -30.48
C ASP A 314 14.72 -7.54 -29.56
N CYS A 315 14.00 -7.99 -28.53
CA CYS A 315 13.33 -7.08 -27.60
C CYS A 315 14.11 -6.88 -26.30
N VAL A 316 14.09 -5.65 -25.79
CA VAL A 316 14.62 -5.32 -24.46
C VAL A 316 13.55 -5.55 -23.40
N GLU A 317 13.81 -6.40 -22.42
CA GLU A 317 12.92 -6.60 -21.28
C GLU A 317 13.16 -5.51 -20.22
N VAL A 318 12.10 -4.79 -19.82
CA VAL A 318 12.13 -3.80 -18.75
C VAL A 318 11.45 -4.31 -17.48
N THR A 319 11.95 -3.84 -16.34
CA THR A 319 11.35 -4.09 -15.03
C THR A 319 10.37 -2.99 -14.62
N GLY A 320 9.34 -3.39 -13.85
CA GLY A 320 8.39 -2.47 -13.21
C GLY A 320 8.95 -1.76 -11.96
N GLU A 321 10.21 -2.05 -11.58
CA GLU A 321 10.92 -1.37 -10.50
C GLU A 321 11.54 -0.05 -10.99
N PRO A 322 11.73 0.96 -10.11
CA PRO A 322 12.59 2.11 -10.39
C PRO A 322 14.03 1.66 -10.62
N PRO A 323 14.89 2.50 -11.22
CA PRO A 323 16.30 2.17 -11.42
C PRO A 323 16.97 1.93 -10.07
N ILE A 324 17.62 0.77 -9.93
CA ILE A 324 18.42 0.38 -8.78
C ILE A 324 19.79 -0.07 -9.31
N ASP A 325 20.87 0.38 -8.68
CA ASP A 325 22.23 0.00 -9.06
C ASP A 325 22.41 -1.54 -9.00
N GLY A 326 23.02 -2.10 -10.04
CA GLY A 326 23.25 -3.54 -10.17
C GLY A 326 22.00 -4.35 -10.59
N GLN A 327 20.89 -3.70 -10.92
CA GLN A 327 19.71 -4.39 -11.44
C GLN A 327 19.98 -5.02 -12.82
N PRO A 328 19.59 -6.29 -13.06
CA PRO A 328 19.91 -7.00 -14.31
C PRO A 328 19.10 -6.51 -15.51
N LEU A 329 17.93 -5.90 -15.28
CA LEU A 329 17.04 -5.40 -16.31
C LEU A 329 16.85 -3.88 -16.16
N PRO A 330 16.80 -3.13 -17.27
CA PRO A 330 16.54 -1.69 -17.23
C PRO A 330 15.13 -1.38 -16.71
N SER A 331 14.98 -0.27 -16.00
CA SER A 331 13.69 0.20 -15.48
C SER A 331 12.78 0.73 -16.59
N HIS A 332 11.46 0.51 -16.45
CA HIS A 332 10.45 1.18 -17.29
C HIS A 332 10.51 2.72 -17.20
N VAL A 333 11.13 3.25 -16.13
CA VAL A 333 11.42 4.68 -16.00
C VAL A 333 12.39 5.13 -17.09
N GLY A 334 13.43 4.34 -17.37
CA GLY A 334 14.36 4.63 -18.46
C GLY A 334 13.67 4.60 -19.82
N LEU A 335 12.66 3.72 -19.98
CA LEU A 335 11.76 3.78 -21.13
C LEU A 335 10.95 5.08 -21.16
N TRP A 336 10.51 5.63 -20.03
CA TRP A 336 9.78 6.90 -20.03
C TRP A 336 10.66 8.11 -20.35
N THR A 337 11.87 8.16 -19.78
CA THR A 337 12.83 9.26 -19.98
C THR A 337 13.53 9.22 -21.33
N GLY A 338 13.48 8.08 -22.03
CA GLY A 338 14.15 7.89 -23.31
C GLY A 338 15.61 7.43 -23.18
N GLU A 339 16.03 7.02 -21.98
CA GLU A 339 17.31 6.33 -21.73
C GLU A 339 17.32 4.93 -22.35
N VAL A 340 16.16 4.25 -22.36
CA VAL A 340 15.98 2.98 -23.07
C VAL A 340 15.34 3.28 -24.42
N GLN A 341 16.13 3.11 -25.48
CA GLN A 341 15.69 3.23 -26.86
C GLN A 341 15.85 1.87 -27.55
N ALA A 342 14.72 1.22 -27.82
CA ALA A 342 14.68 -0.05 -28.52
C ALA A 342 13.39 -0.12 -29.35
N ASP A 343 13.47 -0.73 -30.54
CA ASP A 343 12.32 -0.91 -31.43
C ASP A 343 11.27 -1.86 -30.84
N CYS A 344 11.70 -2.75 -29.93
CA CYS A 344 10.81 -3.62 -29.19
C CYS A 344 11.17 -3.65 -27.70
N VAL A 345 10.16 -3.41 -26.86
CA VAL A 345 10.30 -3.47 -25.40
C VAL A 345 9.27 -4.43 -24.82
N LEU A 346 9.71 -5.29 -23.90
CA LEU A 346 8.88 -6.28 -23.20
C LEU A 346 8.77 -5.95 -21.71
N TRP A 347 7.63 -6.28 -21.11
CA TRP A 347 7.45 -6.33 -19.68
C TRP A 347 6.83 -7.66 -19.27
N GLY A 348 7.41 -8.30 -18.25
CA GLY A 348 6.93 -9.56 -17.72
C GLY A 348 5.87 -9.40 -16.63
N GLU A 349 4.68 -9.95 -16.87
CA GLU A 349 3.62 -10.07 -15.88
C GLU A 349 3.59 -11.50 -15.27
N THR A 350 3.78 -11.62 -13.96
CA THR A 350 3.59 -12.85 -13.18
C THR A 350 2.20 -12.92 -12.56
N ALA A 351 1.79 -14.11 -12.08
CA ALA A 351 0.52 -14.26 -11.35
C ALA A 351 0.44 -13.37 -10.10
N ALA A 352 1.59 -13.08 -9.47
CA ALA A 352 1.71 -12.20 -8.31
C ALA A 352 1.20 -10.77 -8.57
N HIS A 353 1.41 -10.25 -9.79
CA HIS A 353 0.89 -8.95 -10.23
C HIS A 353 -0.65 -8.88 -10.25
N ARG A 354 -1.33 -10.03 -10.19
CA ARG A 354 -2.79 -10.15 -10.20
C ARG A 354 -3.36 -10.64 -8.86
N ARG A 355 -2.53 -10.91 -7.84
CA ARG A 355 -2.99 -11.40 -6.52
C ARG A 355 -3.26 -10.24 -5.56
N TRP A 356 -4.23 -10.43 -4.66
CA TRP A 356 -4.55 -9.47 -3.58
C TRP A 356 -3.45 -9.38 -2.52
N SER A 357 -2.83 -10.51 -2.18
CA SER A 357 -1.81 -10.58 -1.13
C SER A 357 -0.57 -9.75 -1.48
N SER A 358 -0.26 -9.56 -2.77
CA SER A 358 0.88 -8.77 -3.23
C SER A 358 0.48 -7.40 -3.76
N ARG A 359 -0.09 -6.57 -2.89
CA ARG A 359 -0.58 -5.25 -3.31
C ARG A 359 0.51 -4.39 -3.95
N GLY A 360 1.75 -4.50 -3.48
CA GLY A 360 2.89 -3.77 -4.04
C GLY A 360 3.22 -4.18 -5.48
N LEU A 361 3.12 -5.47 -5.82
CA LEU A 361 3.30 -5.94 -7.20
C LEU A 361 2.09 -5.57 -8.07
N GLN A 362 0.88 -5.67 -7.52
CA GLN A 362 -0.34 -5.25 -8.20
C GLN A 362 -0.27 -3.76 -8.59
N ASP A 363 0.14 -2.88 -7.68
CA ASP A 363 0.23 -1.44 -7.95
C ASP A 363 1.17 -1.15 -9.13
N ARG A 364 2.27 -1.91 -9.26
CA ARG A 364 3.21 -1.78 -10.39
C ARG A 364 2.59 -2.26 -11.68
N ALA A 365 1.95 -3.42 -11.69
CA ALA A 365 1.29 -3.94 -12.88
C ALA A 365 0.16 -3.01 -13.34
N LEU A 366 -0.57 -2.45 -12.39
CA LEU A 366 -1.60 -1.48 -12.63
C LEU A 366 -1.03 -0.17 -13.19
N ARG A 367 0.11 0.31 -12.67
CA ARG A 367 0.86 1.41 -13.26
C ARG A 367 1.26 1.09 -14.70
N MET A 368 1.86 -0.07 -14.96
CA MET A 368 2.24 -0.48 -16.31
C MET A 368 1.04 -0.46 -17.26
N ARG A 369 -0.10 -1.01 -16.84
CA ARG A 369 -1.37 -0.98 -17.58
C ARG A 369 -1.97 0.42 -17.76
N THR A 370 -1.61 1.37 -16.90
CA THR A 370 -2.08 2.76 -16.96
C THR A 370 -1.25 3.57 -17.95
N LEU A 371 0.07 3.41 -17.88
CA LEU A 371 1.01 4.19 -18.66
C LEU A 371 1.18 3.64 -20.07
N TYR A 372 1.09 2.32 -20.27
CA TYR A 372 1.42 1.70 -21.54
C TYR A 372 0.22 0.97 -22.16
N HIS A 373 0.24 0.82 -23.47
CA HIS A 373 -0.49 -0.23 -24.16
C HIS A 373 0.33 -1.52 -24.00
N LEU A 374 -0.31 -2.56 -23.47
CA LEU A 374 0.31 -3.84 -23.18
C LEU A 374 -0.32 -4.91 -24.04
N GLN A 375 0.42 -5.45 -25.00
CA GLN A 375 -0.02 -6.53 -25.87
C GLN A 375 0.67 -7.83 -25.46
N PRO A 376 -0.05 -8.90 -25.05
CA PRO A 376 0.58 -10.18 -24.76
C PRO A 376 1.24 -10.75 -26.03
N VAL A 377 2.48 -11.22 -25.93
CA VAL A 377 3.27 -11.74 -27.07
C VAL A 377 3.81 -13.14 -26.87
N ALA A 378 4.11 -13.54 -25.64
CA ALA A 378 4.64 -14.87 -25.35
C ALA A 378 4.45 -15.22 -23.86
N PHE A 379 4.52 -16.50 -23.54
CA PHE A 379 4.63 -17.00 -22.18
C PHE A 379 6.00 -17.64 -21.98
N ARG A 380 6.66 -17.31 -20.86
CA ARG A 380 7.94 -17.90 -20.47
C ARG A 380 7.77 -18.66 -19.17
N ASP A 381 7.91 -19.98 -19.22
CA ASP A 381 7.96 -20.79 -18.02
C ASP A 381 9.14 -20.40 -17.14
N THR A 382 8.87 -20.23 -15.85
CA THR A 382 9.88 -19.93 -14.84
C THR A 382 9.63 -20.79 -13.61
N PRO A 383 10.65 -21.05 -12.78
CA PRO A 383 10.48 -21.79 -11.53
C PRO A 383 9.42 -21.19 -10.57
N GLY A 384 9.02 -19.93 -10.78
CA GLY A 384 8.03 -19.20 -9.98
C GLY A 384 6.59 -19.21 -10.52
N GLY A 385 6.27 -20.02 -11.53
CA GLY A 385 4.91 -20.12 -12.08
C GLY A 385 4.68 -19.36 -13.39
N GLY A 386 5.76 -19.09 -14.12
CA GLY A 386 5.70 -18.49 -15.47
C GLY A 386 5.47 -16.98 -15.51
N VAL A 387 5.78 -16.39 -16.67
CA VAL A 387 5.72 -14.96 -16.94
C VAL A 387 5.02 -14.74 -18.28
N LEU A 388 3.93 -13.97 -18.28
CA LEU A 388 3.31 -13.44 -19.49
C LEU A 388 4.08 -12.22 -19.96
N LEU A 389 4.70 -12.29 -21.13
CA LEU A 389 5.45 -11.19 -21.71
C LEU A 389 4.51 -10.31 -22.51
N HIS A 390 4.51 -9.01 -22.20
CA HIS A 390 3.77 -8.00 -22.91
C HIS A 390 4.73 -7.12 -23.72
N ARG A 391 4.43 -6.89 -25.00
CA ARG A 391 5.00 -5.75 -25.73
C ARG A 391 4.46 -4.46 -25.12
N VAL A 392 5.37 -3.52 -24.87
CA VAL A 392 5.11 -2.24 -24.21
C VAL A 392 5.16 -1.13 -25.25
N GLU A 393 4.02 -0.47 -25.44
CA GLU A 393 3.90 0.69 -26.32
C GLU A 393 3.45 1.92 -25.50
N ARG A 394 4.06 3.09 -25.74
CA ARG A 394 3.68 4.33 -25.04
C ARG A 394 2.29 4.78 -25.51
N ARG A 395 1.48 5.32 -24.59
CA ARG A 395 0.11 5.79 -24.88
C ARG A 395 0.02 7.21 -25.48
N TRP A 396 1.13 7.91 -25.64
CA TRP A 396 1.20 9.32 -26.05
C TRP A 396 2.20 9.56 -27.16
#